data_AF-A0A3D5MVG8-F1
#
_entry.id   AF-A0A3D5MVG8-F1
#
_cell.length_a   1.000
_cell.length_b   1.000
_cell.length_c   1.000
_cell.angle_alpha   90.00
_cell.angle_beta   90.00
_cell.angle_gamma   90.00
#
_symmetry.space_group_name_H-M   'P 1'
#
loop_
_entity.id
_entity.type
_entity.pdbx_description
1 polymer ?
#
loop_
_entity_poly.entity_id
_entity_poly.type
_entity_poly.pdbx_seq_one_letter_code
_entity_poly.pdbx_strand_id
1 'polypeptide(L)'
;NGEKIYNSIRDIRKRIVYRRGNNLVMKLLVTNFVTGCAMIVKKQIALKSIPFAKTMVHDNWIAVVAALNGKIDYVDKRLVRYRQHSNNQTGILKDVYDKKTYFDIKIIDMIERYKELEFKMLNNKEVMPYITYCLKSLDIRKQYFLKPSINGIINMLRYSMYYKMSILLELFIPIMPEFIFKFIIRLAKKGIL
;
A
#
# COMPACT_ATOMS: atom_id res chain seq x y z
N ASN A 1 11.29 -29.21 3.83
CA ASN A 1 12.65 -28.62 3.65
C ASN A 1 12.54 -27.21 3.11
N GLY A 2 13.32 -26.26 3.62
CA GLY A 2 13.35 -24.89 3.11
C GLY A 2 14.74 -24.32 3.33
N GLU A 3 15.33 -23.76 2.28
CA GLU A 3 16.65 -23.16 2.33
C GLU A 3 16.55 -21.73 2.90
N LYS A 4 17.51 -21.38 3.76
CA LYS A 4 17.58 -20.02 4.32
C LYS A 4 18.25 -19.10 3.30
N ILE A 5 17.42 -18.34 2.59
CA ILE A 5 17.87 -17.36 1.58
C ILE A 5 18.21 -15.98 2.15
N TYR A 6 17.67 -15.58 3.32
CA TYR A 6 17.89 -14.27 3.94
C TYR A 6 17.96 -14.34 5.47
N ASN A 7 18.59 -13.34 6.10
CA ASN A 7 18.73 -13.24 7.56
C ASN A 7 17.56 -12.49 8.22
N SER A 8 16.91 -11.61 7.47
CA SER A 8 15.81 -10.77 7.91
C SER A 8 14.83 -10.50 6.77
N ILE A 9 13.54 -10.33 7.10
CA ILE A 9 12.55 -9.84 6.13
C ILE A 9 12.91 -8.43 5.62
N ARG A 10 13.69 -7.66 6.39
CA ARG A 10 14.22 -6.35 5.98
C ARG A 10 15.20 -6.44 4.82
N ASP A 11 15.91 -7.56 4.68
CA ASP A 11 16.87 -7.79 3.58
C ASP A 11 16.15 -7.85 2.23
N ILE A 12 14.92 -8.37 2.25
CA ILE A 12 14.05 -8.53 1.09
C ILE A 12 13.19 -7.27 0.90
N ARG A 13 12.56 -6.81 1.97
CA ARG A 13 11.66 -5.65 1.97
C ARG A 13 12.41 -4.42 2.45
N LYS A 14 13.41 -4.00 1.68
CA LYS A 14 14.33 -2.89 2.00
C LYS A 14 13.63 -1.55 2.30
N ARG A 15 12.43 -1.34 1.75
CA ARG A 15 11.64 -0.11 1.94
C ARG A 15 10.71 -0.15 3.16
N ILE A 16 10.62 -1.28 3.88
CA ILE A 16 9.81 -1.35 5.11
C ILE A 16 10.57 -0.70 6.26
N VAL A 17 9.95 0.32 6.84
CA VAL A 17 10.39 0.97 8.08
C VAL A 17 9.37 0.64 9.17
N TYR A 18 9.78 -0.14 10.16
CA TYR A 18 8.95 -0.45 11.33
C TYR A 18 8.81 0.79 12.21
N ARG A 19 7.57 1.08 12.63
CA ARG A 19 7.24 2.25 13.44
C ARG A 19 6.59 1.81 14.75
N ARG A 20 6.80 2.60 15.81
CA ARG A 20 6.17 2.44 17.13
C ARG A 20 5.63 3.80 17.59
N GLY A 21 4.61 3.79 18.44
CA GLY A 21 3.97 5.00 18.97
C GLY A 21 2.50 5.14 18.58
N ASN A 22 2.00 6.36 18.76
CA ASN A 22 0.63 6.78 18.41
C ASN A 22 0.62 7.44 17.01
N ASN A 23 -0.57 7.79 16.51
CA ASN A 23 -0.76 8.56 15.28
C ASN A 23 -0.14 7.91 14.02
N LEU A 24 -0.18 6.56 13.97
CA LEU A 24 0.39 5.78 12.87
C LEU A 24 -0.61 5.49 11.74
N VAL A 25 -1.88 5.90 11.89
CA VAL A 25 -2.96 5.58 10.96
C VAL A 25 -2.63 5.99 9.53
N MET A 26 -2.24 7.24 9.27
CA MET A 26 -1.92 7.70 7.91
C MET A 26 -0.76 6.93 7.30
N LYS A 27 0.24 6.54 8.10
CA LYS A 27 1.38 5.75 7.62
C LYS A 27 0.95 4.35 7.21
N LEU A 28 0.07 3.70 7.97
CA LEU A 28 -0.47 2.37 7.66
C LEU A 28 -1.37 2.35 6.43
N LEU A 29 -2.12 3.44 6.19
CA LEU A 29 -2.94 3.59 4.99
C LEU A 29 -2.09 3.68 3.71
N VAL A 30 -0.88 4.28 3.77
CA VAL A 30 0.05 4.34 2.64
C VAL A 30 0.90 3.08 2.52
N THR A 31 1.46 2.61 3.64
CA THR A 31 2.49 1.56 3.65
C THR A 31 2.28 0.63 4.83
N ASN A 32 1.90 -0.62 4.53
CA ASN A 32 1.85 -1.66 5.54
C ASN A 32 3.27 -2.04 5.99
N PHE A 33 3.58 -1.80 7.26
CA PHE A 33 4.81 -2.25 7.91
C PHE A 33 4.54 -3.32 8.98
N VAL A 34 3.29 -3.77 9.15
CA VAL A 34 2.92 -4.84 10.07
C VAL A 34 2.94 -6.17 9.33
N THR A 35 3.40 -7.22 10.02
CA THR A 35 3.49 -8.58 9.49
C THR A 35 2.59 -9.48 10.33
N GLY A 36 1.48 -9.95 9.76
CA GLY A 36 0.45 -10.68 10.51
C GLY A 36 0.94 -11.95 11.21
N CYS A 37 1.87 -12.69 10.61
CA CYS A 37 2.42 -13.91 11.25
C CYS A 37 3.29 -13.61 12.49
N ALA A 38 3.52 -12.35 12.82
CA ALA A 38 4.33 -11.91 13.96
C ALA A 38 3.61 -10.79 14.75
N MET A 39 2.27 -10.84 14.82
CA MET A 39 1.47 -9.85 15.54
C MET A 39 0.79 -10.44 16.79
N ILE A 40 0.70 -9.63 17.84
CA ILE A 40 -0.15 -9.88 19.01
C ILE A 40 -1.04 -8.65 19.17
N VAL A 41 -2.34 -8.85 19.40
CA VAL A 41 -3.34 -7.77 19.45
C VAL A 41 -4.28 -7.97 20.63
N LYS A 42 -4.66 -6.86 21.28
CA LYS A 42 -5.67 -6.88 22.34
C LYS A 42 -7.02 -7.37 21.80
N LYS A 43 -7.71 -8.24 22.56
CA LYS A 43 -9.03 -8.77 22.20
C LYS A 43 -10.01 -7.69 21.71
N GLN A 44 -10.11 -6.58 22.42
CA GLN A 44 -11.00 -5.47 22.07
C GLN A 44 -10.70 -4.85 20.69
N ILE A 45 -9.44 -4.81 20.27
CA ILE A 45 -9.02 -4.28 18.96
C ILE A 45 -9.35 -5.29 17.87
N ALA A 46 -9.11 -6.58 18.11
CA ALA A 46 -9.49 -7.63 17.17
C ALA A 46 -11.00 -7.63 16.94
N LEU A 47 -11.81 -7.53 17.99
CA LEU A 47 -13.28 -7.45 17.89
C LEU A 47 -13.73 -6.17 17.15
N LYS A 48 -13.14 -5.01 17.45
CA LYS A 48 -13.40 -3.76 16.72
C LYS A 48 -13.02 -3.81 15.23
N SER A 49 -12.17 -4.76 14.84
CA SER A 49 -11.75 -4.92 13.45
C SER A 49 -12.78 -5.67 12.59
N ILE A 50 -13.86 -6.18 13.20
CA ILE A 50 -14.93 -6.93 12.53
C ILE A 50 -16.10 -5.98 12.22
N PRO A 51 -16.69 -6.02 11.00
CA PRO A 51 -16.24 -6.81 9.85
C PRO A 51 -14.93 -6.28 9.25
N PHE A 52 -14.06 -7.19 8.83
CA PHE A 52 -12.79 -6.83 8.20
C PHE A 52 -13.00 -6.00 6.93
N ALA A 53 -12.03 -5.16 6.58
CA ALA A 53 -12.00 -4.50 5.28
C ALA A 53 -11.73 -5.51 4.17
N LYS A 54 -12.58 -5.47 3.13
CA LYS A 54 -12.55 -6.38 1.98
C LYS A 54 -11.37 -6.07 1.05
N THR A 55 -11.02 -4.79 0.92
CA THR A 55 -9.95 -4.28 0.04
C THR A 55 -8.56 -4.25 0.70
N MET A 56 -8.46 -4.69 1.95
CA MET A 56 -7.22 -4.67 2.72
C MET A 56 -6.85 -6.06 3.22
N VAL A 57 -5.55 -6.34 3.28
CA VAL A 57 -5.06 -7.50 4.02
C VAL A 57 -5.48 -7.36 5.48
N HIS A 58 -5.98 -8.43 6.09
CA HIS A 58 -6.58 -8.39 7.42
C HIS A 58 -5.62 -7.90 8.50
N ASP A 59 -4.35 -8.29 8.44
CA ASP A 59 -3.33 -7.83 9.38
C ASP A 59 -3.10 -6.31 9.32
N ASN A 60 -3.06 -5.75 8.10
CA ASN A 60 -2.96 -4.31 7.87
C ASN A 60 -4.20 -3.58 8.41
N TRP A 61 -5.40 -4.12 8.17
CA TRP A 61 -6.63 -3.52 8.68
C TRP A 61 -6.68 -3.53 10.21
N ILE A 62 -6.31 -4.64 10.85
CA ILE A 62 -6.22 -4.70 12.32
C ILE A 62 -5.20 -3.68 12.84
N ALA A 63 -4.06 -3.51 12.16
CA ALA A 63 -3.08 -2.49 12.51
C ALA A 63 -3.65 -1.06 12.40
N VAL A 64 -4.42 -0.76 11.34
CA VAL A 64 -5.11 0.52 11.18
C VAL A 64 -6.08 0.77 12.33
N VAL A 65 -6.91 -0.21 12.68
CA VAL A 65 -7.83 -0.12 13.82
C VAL A 65 -7.07 0.04 15.14
N ALA A 66 -5.95 -0.65 15.32
CA ALA A 66 -5.09 -0.50 16.49
C ALA A 66 -4.52 0.93 16.61
N ALA A 67 -4.00 1.49 15.51
CA ALA A 67 -3.45 2.84 15.47
C ALA A 67 -4.48 3.92 15.75
N LEU A 68 -5.75 3.68 15.39
CA LEU A 68 -6.87 4.57 15.68
C LEU A 68 -7.32 4.54 17.15
N ASN A 69 -7.01 3.46 17.86
CA ASN A 69 -7.49 3.22 19.23
C ASN A 69 -6.36 3.20 20.26
N GLY A 70 -5.14 3.58 19.87
CA GLY A 70 -4.00 3.65 20.77
C GLY A 70 -2.66 3.49 20.08
N LYS A 71 -1.75 2.75 20.74
CA LYS A 71 -0.35 2.63 20.37
C LYS A 71 -0.05 1.31 19.66
N ILE A 72 0.84 1.36 18.67
CA ILE A 72 1.51 0.17 18.13
C ILE A 72 2.96 0.15 18.64
N ASP A 73 3.46 -1.03 18.97
CA ASP A 73 4.87 -1.24 19.30
C ASP A 73 5.40 -2.48 18.57
N TYR A 74 6.72 -2.65 18.52
CA TYR A 74 7.34 -3.84 17.98
C TYR A 74 8.56 -4.26 18.81
N VAL A 75 8.76 -5.57 18.88
CA VAL A 75 9.97 -6.14 19.48
C VAL A 75 11.04 -6.17 18.40
N ASP A 76 12.15 -5.45 18.59
CA ASP A 76 13.28 -5.44 17.64
C ASP A 76 14.15 -6.70 17.77
N LYS A 77 13.50 -7.87 17.70
CA LYS A 77 14.12 -9.20 17.74
C LYS A 77 13.51 -10.08 16.65
N ARG A 78 14.33 -10.95 16.07
CA ARG A 78 13.91 -11.91 15.03
C ARG A 78 13.28 -13.14 15.70
N LEU A 79 11.98 -13.10 15.92
CA LEU A 79 11.26 -14.13 16.68
C LEU A 79 10.54 -15.17 15.80
N VAL A 80 10.45 -14.94 14.49
CA VAL A 80 9.69 -15.81 13.57
C VAL A 80 10.53 -16.09 12.31
N ARG A 81 10.47 -17.33 11.82
CA ARG A 81 11.01 -17.70 10.50
C ARG A 81 9.92 -17.53 9.45
N TYR A 82 10.13 -16.63 8.49
CA TYR A 82 9.20 -16.40 7.38
C TYR A 82 9.54 -17.30 6.20
N ARG A 83 8.54 -18.06 5.71
CA ARG A 83 8.67 -18.91 4.52
C ARG A 83 8.13 -18.15 3.30
N GLN A 84 8.94 -18.06 2.25
CA GLN A 84 8.48 -17.57 0.94
C GLN A 84 8.17 -18.75 0.02
N HIS A 85 7.08 -18.65 -0.73
CA HIS A 85 6.73 -19.58 -1.80
C HIS A 85 6.12 -18.80 -2.97
N SER A 86 6.08 -19.44 -4.16
CA SER A 86 5.56 -18.82 -5.39
C SER A 86 4.15 -18.28 -5.25
N ASN A 87 3.33 -18.93 -4.41
CA ASN A 87 1.92 -18.58 -4.20
C ASN A 87 1.70 -17.59 -3.05
N ASN A 88 2.72 -16.82 -2.64
CA ASN A 88 2.56 -15.79 -1.61
C ASN A 88 1.44 -14.80 -1.98
N GLN A 89 0.55 -14.50 -1.04
CA GLN A 89 -0.56 -13.58 -1.28
C GLN A 89 -0.12 -12.13 -1.51
N THR A 90 1.02 -11.70 -0.95
CA THR A 90 1.53 -10.32 -1.04
C THR A 90 2.91 -10.27 -1.69
N GLY A 91 3.18 -9.24 -2.50
CA GLY A 91 4.45 -9.04 -3.19
C GLY A 91 4.56 -7.65 -3.85
N ILE A 92 5.78 -7.25 -4.22
CA ILE A 92 6.01 -5.99 -4.94
C ILE A 92 5.38 -6.12 -6.33
N LEU A 93 4.44 -5.22 -6.65
CA LEU A 93 3.73 -5.20 -7.94
C LEU A 93 3.14 -6.56 -8.32
N LYS A 94 2.66 -7.32 -7.32
CA LYS A 94 1.97 -8.59 -7.55
C LYS A 94 0.82 -8.35 -8.53
N ASP A 95 0.67 -9.26 -9.48
CA ASP A 95 -0.39 -9.25 -10.50
C ASP A 95 -0.35 -8.08 -11.51
N VAL A 96 0.67 -7.21 -11.46
CA VAL A 96 0.92 -6.20 -12.49
C VAL A 96 1.83 -6.78 -13.59
N TYR A 97 1.34 -6.87 -14.83
CA TYR A 97 2.07 -7.45 -15.96
C TYR A 97 2.21 -6.51 -17.16
N ASP A 98 1.29 -5.56 -17.29
CA ASP A 98 1.18 -4.60 -18.38
C ASP A 98 0.58 -3.28 -17.85
N LYS A 99 0.47 -2.27 -18.70
CA LYS A 99 -0.12 -0.98 -18.29
C LYS A 99 -1.56 -1.11 -17.80
N LYS A 100 -2.34 -2.02 -18.38
CA LYS A 100 -3.75 -2.21 -18.01
C LYS A 100 -3.86 -2.74 -16.58
N THR A 101 -3.17 -3.83 -16.27
CA THR A 101 -3.11 -4.41 -14.93
C THR A 101 -2.48 -3.47 -13.91
N TYR A 102 -1.53 -2.61 -14.32
CA TYR A 102 -1.07 -1.51 -13.47
C TYR A 102 -2.21 -0.54 -13.16
N PHE A 103 -2.94 -0.07 -14.17
CA PHE A 103 -4.05 0.85 -13.97
C PHE A 103 -5.11 0.27 -13.04
N ASP A 104 -5.52 -0.97 -13.29
CA ASP A 104 -6.50 -1.70 -12.49
C ASP A 104 -6.02 -1.79 -11.03
N ILE A 105 -4.81 -2.31 -10.78
CA ILE A 105 -4.33 -2.58 -9.40
C ILE A 105 -3.85 -1.33 -8.66
N LYS A 106 -3.16 -0.40 -9.34
CA LYS A 106 -2.50 0.75 -8.70
C LYS A 106 -3.37 1.99 -8.63
N ILE A 107 -4.44 2.05 -9.41
CA ILE A 107 -5.37 3.17 -9.44
C ILE A 107 -6.77 2.70 -9.08
N ILE A 108 -7.37 1.76 -9.80
CA ILE A 108 -8.78 1.37 -9.59
C ILE A 108 -8.98 0.66 -8.23
N ASP A 109 -8.24 -0.41 -7.94
CA ASP A 109 -8.32 -1.11 -6.65
C ASP A 109 -8.00 -0.18 -5.47
N MET A 110 -7.09 0.78 -5.67
CA MET A 110 -6.78 1.79 -4.66
C MET A 110 -7.94 2.76 -4.44
N ILE A 111 -8.66 3.16 -5.49
CA ILE A 111 -9.89 3.96 -5.35
C ILE A 111 -10.94 3.18 -4.57
N GLU A 112 -11.17 1.90 -4.91
CA GLU A 112 -12.11 1.05 -4.19
C GLU A 112 -11.73 0.89 -2.72
N ARG A 113 -10.44 0.71 -2.44
CA ARG A 113 -9.91 0.70 -1.07
C ARG A 113 -10.25 1.99 -0.33
N TYR A 114 -9.97 3.15 -0.91
CA TYR A 114 -10.21 4.42 -0.23
C TYR A 114 -11.71 4.73 -0.08
N LYS A 115 -12.57 4.25 -0.99
CA LYS A 115 -14.03 4.32 -0.83
C LYS A 115 -14.54 3.44 0.32
N GLU A 116 -14.01 2.22 0.44
CA GLU A 116 -14.34 1.37 1.59
C GLU A 116 -13.88 2.01 2.91
N LEU A 117 -12.67 2.58 2.93
CA LEU A 117 -12.14 3.29 4.09
C LEU A 117 -13.00 4.51 4.45
N GLU A 118 -13.43 5.30 3.46
CA GLU A 118 -14.33 6.43 3.65
C GLU A 118 -15.63 5.99 4.33
N PHE A 119 -16.24 4.91 3.84
CA PHE A 119 -17.45 4.34 4.46
C PHE A 119 -17.20 3.85 5.89
N LYS A 120 -16.12 3.08 6.13
CA LYS A 120 -15.80 2.54 7.46
C LYS A 120 -15.36 3.59 8.47
N MET A 121 -14.88 4.73 8.03
CA MET A 121 -14.31 5.78 8.88
C MET A 121 -15.07 7.11 8.80
N LEU A 122 -16.30 7.12 8.29
CA LEU A 122 -17.08 8.34 8.01
C LEU A 122 -17.09 9.34 9.18
N ASN A 123 -17.15 8.85 10.42
CA ASN A 123 -17.21 9.69 11.62
C ASN A 123 -15.84 10.07 12.20
N ASN A 124 -14.74 9.64 11.58
CA ASN A 124 -13.39 9.91 12.05
C ASN A 124 -12.85 11.21 11.43
N LYS A 125 -13.03 12.33 12.14
CA LYS A 125 -12.62 13.67 11.71
C LYS A 125 -11.11 13.81 11.47
N GLU A 126 -10.28 12.99 12.13
CA GLU A 126 -8.83 13.02 11.95
C GLU A 126 -8.42 12.40 10.61
N VAL A 127 -9.02 11.25 10.25
CA VAL A 127 -8.65 10.51 9.04
C VAL A 127 -9.35 11.01 7.79
N MET A 128 -10.56 11.59 7.91
CA MET A 128 -11.33 11.92 6.72
C MET A 128 -10.66 12.89 5.74
N PRO A 129 -10.02 13.99 6.19
CA PRO A 129 -9.29 14.87 5.27
C PRO A 129 -8.22 14.15 4.45
N TYR A 130 -7.55 13.16 5.07
CA TYR A 130 -6.54 12.34 4.41
C TYR A 130 -7.16 11.41 3.35
N ILE A 131 -8.28 10.74 3.67
CA ILE A 131 -8.98 9.87 2.71
C ILE A 131 -9.52 10.68 1.53
N THR A 132 -10.17 11.81 1.77
CA THR A 132 -10.69 12.70 0.72
C THR A 132 -9.56 13.19 -0.19
N TYR A 133 -8.42 13.58 0.37
CA TYR A 133 -7.24 13.95 -0.41
C TYR A 133 -6.77 12.79 -1.30
N CYS A 134 -6.67 11.58 -0.74
CA CYS A 134 -6.22 10.40 -1.47
C CYS A 134 -7.16 10.03 -2.62
N LEU A 135 -8.47 10.07 -2.39
CA LEU A 135 -9.49 9.86 -3.43
C LEU A 135 -9.36 10.89 -4.54
N LYS A 136 -9.20 12.18 -4.20
CA LYS A 136 -9.00 13.24 -5.20
C LYS A 136 -7.73 13.03 -6.02
N SER A 137 -6.62 12.70 -5.37
CA SER A 137 -5.35 12.39 -6.02
C SER A 137 -5.49 11.20 -6.99
N LEU A 138 -6.14 10.12 -6.56
CA LEU A 138 -6.38 8.94 -7.38
C LEU A 138 -7.30 9.20 -8.57
N ASP A 139 -8.35 10.01 -8.40
CA ASP A 139 -9.25 10.40 -9.48
C ASP A 139 -8.52 11.21 -10.56
N ILE A 140 -7.67 12.16 -10.16
CA ILE A 140 -6.81 12.92 -11.09
C ILE A 140 -5.88 11.96 -11.86
N ARG A 141 -5.23 11.02 -11.15
CA ARG A 141 -4.33 10.03 -11.75
C ARG A 141 -5.08 9.12 -12.74
N LYS A 142 -6.29 8.70 -12.39
CA LYS A 142 -7.19 7.94 -13.27
C LYS A 142 -7.47 8.69 -14.57
N GLN A 143 -7.89 9.95 -14.46
CA GLN A 143 -8.20 10.78 -15.63
C GLN A 143 -6.97 11.00 -16.51
N TYR A 144 -5.81 11.30 -15.90
CA TYR A 144 -4.56 11.47 -16.64
C TYR A 144 -4.11 10.19 -17.36
N PHE A 145 -4.24 9.02 -16.72
CA PHE A 145 -3.86 7.76 -17.33
C PHE A 145 -4.68 7.46 -18.60
N LEU A 146 -5.98 7.77 -18.57
CA LEU A 146 -6.89 7.58 -19.71
C LEU A 146 -6.68 8.63 -20.80
N LYS A 147 -6.41 9.88 -20.42
CA LYS A 147 -6.22 11.00 -21.35
C LYS A 147 -5.11 11.93 -20.85
N PRO A 148 -3.84 11.67 -21.21
CA PRO A 148 -2.72 12.49 -20.79
C PRO A 148 -2.88 13.94 -21.26
N SER A 149 -2.64 14.89 -20.35
CA SER A 149 -2.74 16.32 -20.64
C SER A 149 -1.85 17.15 -19.70
N ILE A 150 -1.44 18.34 -20.14
CA ILE A 150 -0.62 19.26 -19.33
C ILE A 150 -1.35 19.65 -18.04
N ASN A 151 -2.64 19.98 -18.12
CA ASN A 151 -3.46 20.27 -16.94
C ASN A 151 -3.52 19.06 -15.98
N GLY A 152 -3.57 17.84 -16.52
CA GLY A 152 -3.47 16.61 -15.72
C GLY A 152 -2.14 16.51 -14.98
N ILE A 153 -1.01 16.81 -15.62
CA ILE A 153 0.31 16.85 -14.99
C ILE A 153 0.33 17.85 -13.82
N ILE A 154 -0.12 19.09 -14.07
CA ILE A 154 -0.17 20.15 -13.05
C ILE A 154 -1.01 19.70 -11.84
N ASN A 155 -2.18 19.12 -12.10
CA ASN A 155 -3.05 18.61 -11.04
C ASN A 155 -2.44 17.42 -10.30
N MET A 156 -1.77 16.49 -10.98
CA MET A 156 -1.06 15.38 -10.33
C MET A 156 0.05 15.90 -9.40
N LEU A 157 0.83 16.88 -9.85
CA LEU A 157 1.87 17.50 -9.02
C LEU A 157 1.28 18.24 -7.81
N ARG A 158 0.17 18.97 -8.01
CA ARG A 158 -0.58 19.66 -6.94
C ARG A 158 -1.06 18.68 -5.87
N TYR A 159 -1.56 17.51 -6.27
CA TYR A 159 -2.09 16.48 -5.37
C TYR A 159 -1.10 15.33 -5.12
N SER A 160 0.20 15.64 -4.99
CA SER A 160 1.28 14.65 -4.89
C SER A 160 1.75 14.27 -3.49
N MET A 161 1.34 15.00 -2.45
CA MET A 161 1.86 14.90 -1.07
C MET A 161 2.15 13.46 -0.60
N TYR A 162 1.21 12.53 -0.76
CA TYR A 162 1.33 11.14 -0.26
C TYR A 162 1.76 10.10 -1.31
N TYR A 163 1.78 10.47 -2.59
CA TYR A 163 2.03 9.53 -3.71
C TYR A 163 3.16 9.99 -4.64
N LYS A 164 4.10 10.82 -4.18
CA LYS A 164 5.18 11.40 -5.00
C LYS A 164 5.84 10.41 -5.96
N MET A 165 6.22 9.22 -5.47
CA MET A 165 6.87 8.20 -6.31
C MET A 165 5.93 7.51 -7.30
N SER A 166 4.69 7.21 -6.90
CA SER A 166 3.71 6.66 -7.84
C SER A 166 3.39 7.69 -8.93
N ILE A 167 3.22 8.95 -8.57
CA ILE A 167 2.94 10.03 -9.51
C ILE A 167 4.10 10.23 -10.47
N LEU A 168 5.34 10.29 -9.98
CA LEU A 168 6.51 10.45 -10.85
C LEU A 168 6.55 9.36 -11.93
N LEU A 169 6.28 8.11 -11.57
CA LEU A 169 6.22 7.01 -12.55
C LEU A 169 5.03 7.17 -13.51
N GLU A 170 3.87 7.52 -12.98
CA GLU A 170 2.62 7.63 -13.73
C GLU A 170 2.58 8.81 -14.71
N LEU A 171 3.43 9.82 -14.53
CA LEU A 171 3.62 10.86 -15.54
C LEU A 171 4.16 10.29 -16.86
N PHE A 172 4.93 9.19 -16.81
CA PHE A 172 5.53 8.60 -18.00
C PHE A 172 4.81 7.35 -18.51
N ILE A 173 4.12 6.60 -17.63
CA ILE A 173 3.49 5.31 -17.98
C ILE A 173 2.55 5.39 -19.20
N PRO A 174 1.64 6.38 -19.33
CA PRO A 174 0.72 6.43 -20.47
C PRO A 174 1.45 6.52 -21.81
N ILE A 175 2.53 7.31 -21.87
CA ILE A 175 3.27 7.63 -23.10
C ILE A 175 4.37 6.57 -23.38
N MET A 176 4.86 5.89 -22.35
CA MET A 176 5.94 4.90 -22.46
C MET A 176 5.55 3.70 -23.32
N PRO A 177 6.37 3.21 -24.27
CA PRO A 177 6.09 1.97 -25.01
C PRO A 177 5.88 0.75 -24.09
N GLU A 178 4.97 -0.15 -24.47
CA GLU A 178 4.56 -1.30 -23.64
C GLU A 178 5.71 -2.24 -23.28
N PHE A 179 6.63 -2.50 -24.21
CA PHE A 179 7.78 -3.37 -23.97
C PHE A 179 8.74 -2.81 -22.91
N ILE A 180 8.90 -1.48 -22.85
CA ILE A 180 9.71 -0.79 -21.84
C ILE A 180 9.04 -0.92 -20.48
N PHE A 181 7.73 -0.68 -20.41
CA PHE A 181 6.95 -0.85 -19.19
C PHE A 181 7.12 -2.27 -18.63
N LYS A 182 6.91 -3.30 -19.47
CA LYS A 182 7.07 -4.71 -19.08
C LYS A 182 8.47 -5.04 -18.58
N PHE A 183 9.50 -4.48 -19.21
CA PHE A 183 10.89 -4.64 -18.77
C PHE A 183 11.12 -4.05 -17.38
N ILE A 184 10.65 -2.83 -17.12
CA ILE A 184 10.75 -2.15 -15.82
C ILE A 184 10.02 -2.95 -14.73
N ILE A 185 8.79 -3.39 -14.99
CA ILE A 185 8.01 -4.19 -14.03
C ILE A 185 8.74 -5.49 -13.67
N ARG A 186 9.36 -6.16 -14.65
CA ARG A 186 10.13 -7.39 -14.40
C ARG A 186 11.34 -7.13 -13.49
N LEU A 187 12.05 -6.02 -13.68
CA LEU A 187 13.18 -5.64 -12.81
C LEU A 187 12.72 -5.26 -11.40
N ALA A 188 11.64 -4.48 -11.29
CA ALA A 188 11.06 -4.08 -10.00
C ALA A 188 10.57 -5.30 -9.19
N LYS A 189 9.93 -6.27 -9.84
CA LYS A 189 9.50 -7.54 -9.20
C LYS A 189 10.69 -8.36 -8.68
N LYS A 190 11.85 -8.26 -9.31
CA LYS A 190 13.11 -8.90 -8.87
C LYS A 190 13.85 -8.10 -7.78
N GLY A 191 13.36 -6.92 -7.39
CA GLY A 191 14.00 -6.07 -6.39
C GLY A 191 15.29 -5.40 -6.87
N ILE A 192 15.49 -5.29 -8.19
CA ILE A 192 16.65 -4.63 -8.81
C ILE A 192 16.50 -3.10 -8.80
N LEU A 193 15.25 -2.60 -8.84
CA LEU A 193 14.82 -1.20 -8.72
C LEU A 193 14.06 -1.00 -7.40
#